data_AF-A0AAD4LAC0-F1
#
_entry.id   AF-A0AAD4LAC0-F1
#
_cell.length_a   1.000
_cell.length_b   1.000
_cell.length_c   1.000
_cell.angle_alpha   90.00
_cell.angle_beta   90.00
_cell.angle_gamma   90.00
#
_symmetry.space_group_name_H-M   'P 1'
#
loop_
_entity.id
_entity.type
_entity.pdbx_description
1 polymer ?
#
loop_
_entity_poly.entity_id
_entity_poly.type
_entity_poly.pdbx_seq_one_letter_code
_entity_poly.pdbx_strand_id
1 'polypeptide(L)'
;MVVLVCVDNITYLFLGYADTVNTTVNLTDTVISPTQTTLMATAGPMQVNLTFLNPIEPGNWVKQSIPFSYLSLTTITLDGEAHAVQVHSNLSAEWMSANRNQVINPAVFNEIATQPEWGTLHHAMKSGGEITYKIAEDSVVLQTFKFEGVLDNQTIFVPLMIDCQFLASRATLAPSERRRIPLSGNRSLFYKTVTRYHNDMFLIVDFLDDFADASSRAQQLDLRILQDAGTVSRKLGDVVSLATAQVYGSIQVTVGTDLSGNLFNESDVMAFMKNIGGLKTK
;
A
#
# COMPACT_ATOMS: atom_id res chain seq x y z
N MET A 1 9.73 -0.95 -4.96
CA MET A 1 9.15 -1.94 -4.04
C MET A 1 9.68 -3.28 -4.46
N VAL A 2 10.46 -3.88 -3.58
CA VAL A 2 10.94 -5.26 -3.72
C VAL A 2 10.29 -6.10 -2.62
N VAL A 3 10.06 -7.37 -2.88
CA VAL A 3 9.74 -8.38 -1.87
C VAL A 3 10.69 -9.56 -2.07
N LEU A 4 11.48 -9.87 -1.04
CA LEU A 4 12.35 -11.04 -0.99
C LEU A 4 11.88 -11.99 0.11
N VAL A 5 12.11 -13.28 -0.08
CA VAL A 5 11.83 -14.33 0.90
C VAL A 5 13.06 -15.22 0.99
N CYS A 6 13.65 -15.33 2.17
CA CYS A 6 14.71 -16.29 2.44
C CYS A 6 14.09 -17.56 3.04
N VAL A 7 14.51 -18.72 2.55
CA VAL A 7 14.15 -20.05 3.07
C VAL A 7 15.44 -20.86 3.20
N ASP A 8 15.78 -21.27 4.41
CA ASP A 8 16.98 -22.06 4.74
C ASP A 8 18.29 -21.49 4.14
N ASN A 9 18.44 -20.16 4.22
CA ASN A 9 19.55 -19.36 3.68
C ASN A 9 19.56 -19.18 2.13
N ILE A 10 18.53 -19.66 1.43
CA ILE A 10 18.33 -19.38 -0.01
C ILE A 10 17.36 -18.20 -0.14
N THR A 11 17.84 -17.06 -0.65
CA THR A 11 17.01 -15.88 -0.91
C THR A 11 16.36 -15.94 -2.30
N TYR A 12 15.03 -15.85 -2.32
CA TYR A 12 14.18 -15.79 -3.51
C TYR A 12 13.62 -14.38 -3.72
N LEU A 13 13.69 -13.86 -4.94
CA LEU A 13 12.94 -12.69 -5.38
C LEU A 13 11.47 -13.09 -5.62
N PHE A 14 10.55 -12.50 -4.86
CA PHE A 14 9.11 -12.68 -5.05
C PHE A 14 8.54 -11.62 -6.00
N LEU A 15 8.85 -10.35 -5.75
CA LEU A 15 8.25 -9.22 -6.47
C LEU A 15 9.23 -8.06 -6.60
N GLY A 16 9.12 -7.31 -7.70
CA GLY A 16 9.97 -6.16 -7.99
C GLY A 16 11.20 -6.55 -8.81
N TYR A 17 12.32 -5.90 -8.53
CA TYR A 17 13.60 -6.12 -9.20
C TYR A 17 14.72 -6.07 -8.17
N ALA A 18 15.65 -7.02 -8.22
CA ALA A 18 16.85 -7.06 -7.39
C ALA A 18 18.00 -7.63 -8.24
N ASP A 19 18.92 -6.77 -8.65
CA ASP A 19 20.10 -7.12 -9.48
C ASP A 19 21.00 -8.18 -8.84
N THR A 20 20.98 -8.24 -7.51
CA THR A 20 21.80 -9.09 -6.66
C THR A 20 21.17 -10.45 -6.33
N VAL A 21 19.89 -10.69 -6.66
CA VAL A 21 19.16 -11.92 -6.30
C VAL A 21 18.80 -12.73 -7.56
N ASN A 22 19.59 -13.78 -7.81
CA ASN A 22 19.50 -14.57 -9.05
C ASN A 22 18.43 -15.67 -9.03
N THR A 23 17.77 -15.90 -7.90
CA THR A 23 16.76 -16.95 -7.71
C THR A 23 15.40 -16.28 -7.52
N THR A 24 14.41 -16.66 -8.32
CA THR A 24 13.02 -16.18 -8.19
C THR A 24 12.14 -17.25 -7.55
N VAL A 25 11.04 -16.84 -6.91
CA VAL A 25 9.95 -17.78 -6.58
C VAL A 25 9.34 -18.34 -7.87
N ASN A 26 8.78 -19.55 -7.80
CA ASN A 26 8.00 -20.13 -8.88
C ASN A 26 6.51 -19.83 -8.65
N LEU A 27 5.97 -18.84 -9.37
CA LEU A 27 4.57 -18.43 -9.28
C LEU A 27 3.63 -19.56 -9.77
N THR A 28 2.71 -20.00 -8.91
CA THR A 28 1.79 -21.10 -9.17
C THR A 28 0.36 -20.64 -9.47
N ASP A 29 -0.10 -19.54 -8.88
CA ASP A 29 -1.44 -18.98 -9.13
C ASP A 29 -1.49 -17.46 -8.88
N THR A 30 -2.54 -16.80 -9.38
CA THR A 30 -2.83 -15.38 -9.14
C THR A 30 -4.35 -15.14 -9.10
N VAL A 31 -4.86 -14.87 -7.90
CA VAL A 31 -6.29 -14.59 -7.66
C VAL A 31 -6.48 -13.08 -7.49
N ILE A 32 -7.38 -12.49 -8.26
CA ILE A 32 -7.74 -11.07 -8.22
C ILE A 32 -9.23 -10.94 -7.89
N SER A 33 -9.55 -10.01 -7.00
CA SER A 33 -10.89 -9.72 -6.51
C SER A 33 -11.10 -8.20 -6.42
N PRO A 34 -12.31 -7.70 -6.08
CA PRO A 34 -12.56 -6.26 -5.95
C PRO A 34 -11.66 -5.53 -4.96
N THR A 35 -11.22 -6.19 -3.88
CA THR A 35 -10.39 -5.60 -2.82
C THR A 35 -8.99 -6.20 -2.70
N GLN A 36 -8.79 -7.45 -3.14
CA GLN A 36 -7.55 -8.22 -2.89
C GLN A 36 -6.90 -8.77 -4.16
N THR A 37 -5.56 -8.79 -4.17
CA THR A 37 -4.74 -9.52 -5.16
C THR A 37 -3.81 -10.47 -4.40
N THR A 38 -4.00 -11.77 -4.59
CA THR A 38 -3.19 -12.84 -3.98
C THR A 38 -2.31 -13.47 -5.05
N LEU A 39 -0.99 -13.38 -4.88
CA LEU A 39 0.01 -14.09 -5.69
C LEU A 39 0.43 -15.34 -4.90
N MET A 40 0.27 -16.53 -5.46
CA MET A 40 0.70 -17.78 -4.82
C MET A 40 1.93 -18.32 -5.54
N ALA A 41 2.96 -18.70 -4.79
CA ALA A 41 4.23 -19.18 -5.34
C ALA A 41 4.88 -20.24 -4.45
N THR A 42 5.93 -20.88 -4.97
CA THR A 42 6.81 -21.78 -4.21
C THR A 42 8.24 -21.23 -4.12
N ALA A 43 8.84 -21.35 -2.93
CA ALA A 43 10.19 -20.93 -2.57
C ALA A 43 10.88 -22.11 -1.86
N GLY A 44 11.53 -22.97 -2.64
CA GLY A 44 12.07 -24.24 -2.13
C GLY A 44 10.96 -25.14 -1.58
N PRO A 45 11.07 -25.64 -0.33
CA PRO A 45 10.05 -26.49 0.32
C PRO A 45 8.81 -25.71 0.81
N MET A 46 8.81 -24.37 0.73
CA MET A 46 7.71 -23.54 1.23
C MET A 46 6.78 -23.09 0.10
N GLN A 47 5.47 -23.24 0.29
CA GLN A 47 4.49 -22.38 -0.38
C GLN A 47 4.52 -21.01 0.30
N VAL A 48 4.44 -19.96 -0.51
CA VAL A 48 4.45 -18.57 -0.07
C VAL A 48 3.36 -17.81 -0.84
N ASN A 49 2.40 -17.23 -0.11
CA ASN A 49 1.32 -16.45 -0.68
C ASN A 49 1.44 -14.98 -0.27
N LEU A 50 1.57 -14.08 -1.24
CA LEU A 50 1.71 -12.64 -1.06
C LEU A 50 0.38 -11.95 -1.42
N THR A 51 -0.27 -11.31 -0.45
CA THR A 51 -1.62 -10.73 -0.60
C THR A 51 -1.61 -9.22 -0.39
N PHE A 52 -1.97 -8.49 -1.44
CA PHE A 52 -2.35 -7.08 -1.38
C PHE A 52 -3.83 -6.98 -1.01
N LEU A 53 -4.16 -6.13 -0.04
CA LEU A 53 -5.52 -5.79 0.36
C LEU A 53 -5.71 -4.27 0.35
N ASN A 54 -6.65 -3.81 -0.47
CA ASN A 54 -7.10 -2.43 -0.55
C ASN A 54 -8.56 -2.38 -0.03
N PRO A 55 -8.79 -1.97 1.23
CA PRO A 55 -10.13 -2.00 1.82
C PRO A 55 -11.11 -1.11 1.06
N ILE A 56 -12.26 -1.68 0.70
CA ILE A 56 -13.42 -0.95 0.20
C ILE A 56 -14.49 -1.04 1.27
N GLU A 57 -14.93 0.11 1.77
CA GLU A 57 -15.66 0.27 3.04
C GLU A 57 -16.92 1.15 2.83
N PRO A 58 -17.89 0.76 1.97
CA PRO A 58 -18.94 1.68 1.51
C PRO A 58 -19.90 2.18 2.61
N GLY A 59 -19.93 1.49 3.76
CA GLY A 59 -20.69 1.89 4.94
C GLY A 59 -19.92 2.76 5.95
N ASN A 60 -18.61 2.96 5.76
CA ASN A 60 -17.76 3.68 6.72
C ASN A 60 -16.86 4.70 6.00
N TRP A 61 -17.39 5.92 5.86
CA TRP A 61 -16.71 7.05 5.21
C TRP A 61 -15.36 7.42 5.83
N VAL A 62 -15.15 7.17 7.13
CA VAL A 62 -13.85 7.34 7.76
C VAL A 62 -12.87 6.34 7.16
N LYS A 63 -13.13 5.03 7.31
CA LYS A 63 -12.25 3.96 6.80
C LYS A 63 -12.04 4.04 5.29
N GLN A 64 -13.10 4.27 4.53
CA GLN A 64 -13.03 4.43 3.06
C GLN A 64 -12.15 5.61 2.60
N SER A 65 -11.91 6.59 3.47
CA SER A 65 -11.05 7.74 3.16
C SER A 65 -9.61 7.62 3.66
N ILE A 66 -9.26 6.54 4.40
CA ILE A 66 -7.88 6.27 4.82
C ILE A 66 -7.07 5.81 3.59
N PRO A 67 -6.00 6.51 3.19
CA PRO A 67 -5.28 6.24 1.94
C PRO A 67 -4.17 5.18 2.13
N PHE A 68 -4.47 4.10 2.86
CA PHE A 68 -3.53 3.03 3.21
C PHE A 68 -3.97 1.71 2.55
N SER A 69 -3.00 0.88 2.22
CA SER A 69 -3.21 -0.50 1.74
C SER A 69 -2.38 -1.46 2.59
N TYR A 70 -2.85 -2.68 2.78
CA TYR A 70 -2.07 -3.74 3.42
C TYR A 70 -1.36 -4.60 2.36
N LEU A 71 -0.13 -5.00 2.66
CA LEU A 71 0.53 -6.14 2.05
C LEU A 71 0.90 -7.14 3.15
N SER A 72 0.47 -8.38 2.96
CA SER A 72 0.66 -9.49 3.90
C SER A 72 1.28 -10.69 3.18
N LEU A 73 2.01 -11.53 3.91
CA LEU A 73 2.63 -12.74 3.38
C LEU A 73 2.37 -13.89 4.35
N THR A 74 1.95 -15.03 3.81
CA THR A 74 1.76 -16.28 4.58
C THR A 74 2.60 -17.39 3.97
N THR A 75 3.12 -18.29 4.81
CA THR A 75 3.94 -19.44 4.38
C THR A 75 3.38 -20.75 4.92
N ILE A 76 3.61 -21.83 4.17
CA ILE A 76 3.16 -23.19 4.49
C ILE A 76 4.27 -24.16 4.03
N THR A 77 4.69 -25.11 4.88
CA THR A 77 5.62 -26.18 4.45
C THR A 77 4.88 -27.18 3.53
N LEU A 78 5.57 -27.65 2.48
CA LEU A 78 5.07 -28.63 1.52
C LEU A 78 5.61 -30.06 1.74
N ASP A 79 6.67 -30.23 2.53
CA ASP A 79 7.25 -31.53 2.90
C ASP A 79 6.88 -31.97 4.33
N GLY A 80 6.48 -31.03 5.19
CA GLY A 80 6.12 -31.25 6.59
C GLY A 80 7.24 -30.95 7.60
N GLU A 81 8.41 -30.53 7.13
CA GLU A 81 9.57 -30.23 7.98
C GLU A 81 9.58 -28.76 8.47
N ALA A 82 10.52 -28.45 9.37
CA ALA A 82 10.69 -27.12 9.95
C ALA A 82 11.79 -26.33 9.23
N HIS A 83 11.43 -25.16 8.68
CA HIS A 83 12.32 -24.30 7.89
C HIS A 83 12.54 -22.94 8.55
N ALA A 84 13.74 -22.37 8.36
CA ALA A 84 14.01 -20.99 8.70
C ALA A 84 13.50 -20.08 7.57
N VAL A 85 12.58 -19.16 7.88
CA VAL A 85 12.00 -18.24 6.89
C VAL A 85 12.16 -16.79 7.35
N GLN A 86 12.71 -15.95 6.47
CA GLN A 86 12.78 -14.50 6.66
C GLN A 86 12.14 -13.78 5.47
N VAL A 87 11.55 -12.61 5.71
CA VAL A 87 10.84 -11.82 4.69
C VAL A 87 11.35 -10.39 4.70
N HIS A 88 11.63 -9.86 3.51
CA HIS A 88 11.99 -8.46 3.31
C HIS A 88 10.99 -7.79 2.36
N SER A 89 10.62 -6.55 2.68
CA SER A 89 9.98 -5.65 1.71
C SER A 89 10.45 -4.21 1.89
N ASN A 90 10.65 -3.50 0.78
CA ASN A 90 11.08 -2.09 0.77
C ASN A 90 10.12 -1.20 -0.03
N LEU A 91 10.17 0.11 0.24
CA LEU A 91 9.68 1.13 -0.68
C LEU A 91 10.84 2.07 -1.05
N SER A 92 10.89 2.43 -2.34
CA SER A 92 11.99 3.21 -2.89
C SER A 92 11.75 4.70 -2.66
N ALA A 93 12.79 5.44 -2.28
CA ALA A 93 12.81 6.90 -2.14
C ALA A 93 12.27 7.63 -3.39
N GLU A 94 12.40 6.99 -4.54
CA GLU A 94 11.89 7.38 -5.86
C GLU A 94 10.39 7.70 -5.93
N TRP A 95 9.59 7.24 -4.96
CA TRP A 95 8.15 7.52 -4.89
C TRP A 95 7.86 8.93 -4.32
N MET A 96 8.84 9.53 -3.61
CA MET A 96 8.70 10.80 -2.87
C MET A 96 9.44 11.99 -3.48
N SER A 97 10.28 11.75 -4.49
CA SER A 97 11.06 12.76 -5.20
C SER A 97 11.22 12.30 -6.65
N ALA A 98 11.24 13.23 -7.61
CA ALA A 98 11.64 12.93 -8.99
C ALA A 98 13.16 13.09 -9.17
N ASN A 99 13.84 13.85 -8.30
CA ASN A 99 15.29 13.95 -8.33
C ASN A 99 15.97 12.75 -7.66
N ARG A 100 16.53 11.85 -8.49
CA ARG A 100 17.28 10.65 -8.05
C ARG A 100 18.63 10.96 -7.39
N ASN A 101 19.15 12.19 -7.54
CA ASN A 101 20.50 12.58 -7.13
C ASN A 101 20.53 13.46 -5.87
N GLN A 102 19.44 13.54 -5.11
CA GLN A 102 19.33 14.36 -3.90
C GLN A 102 18.63 13.61 -2.76
N VAL A 103 18.98 13.95 -1.52
CA VAL A 103 18.20 13.57 -0.34
C VAL A 103 16.82 14.20 -0.46
N ILE A 104 15.76 13.43 -0.17
CA ILE A 104 14.37 13.91 -0.23
C ILE A 104 14.22 15.14 0.69
N ASN A 105 13.82 16.27 0.11
CA ASN A 105 13.54 17.52 0.82
C ASN A 105 12.16 18.03 0.41
N PRO A 106 11.07 17.59 1.09
CA PRO A 106 9.71 17.85 0.62
C PRO A 106 9.35 19.32 0.63
N ALA A 107 8.83 19.82 -0.49
CA ALA A 107 8.47 21.23 -0.67
C ALA A 107 7.01 21.35 -1.13
N VAL A 108 6.19 22.07 -0.37
CA VAL A 108 4.73 22.11 -0.56
C VAL A 108 4.37 22.63 -1.96
N PHE A 109 3.60 21.82 -2.71
CA PHE A 109 3.23 22.07 -4.11
C PHE A 109 4.42 22.10 -5.11
N ASN A 110 5.58 21.53 -4.77
CA ASN A 110 6.68 21.35 -5.72
C ASN A 110 6.47 20.09 -6.58
N GLU A 111 6.81 20.17 -7.87
CA GLU A 111 6.81 19.02 -8.78
C GLU A 111 8.07 19.06 -9.65
N ILE A 112 8.74 17.91 -9.79
CA ILE A 112 9.78 17.71 -10.79
C ILE A 112 9.27 16.65 -11.77
N ALA A 113 9.38 16.91 -13.08
CA ALA A 113 8.91 16.02 -14.14
C ALA A 113 7.45 15.51 -13.96
N THR A 114 6.54 16.34 -13.43
CA THR A 114 5.14 16.03 -13.06
C THR A 114 4.92 15.02 -11.93
N GLN A 115 5.99 14.63 -11.23
CA GLN A 115 5.91 13.91 -9.96
C GLN A 115 5.85 14.90 -8.79
N PRO A 116 4.85 14.80 -7.89
CA PRO A 116 4.83 15.52 -6.61
C PRO A 116 6.05 15.23 -5.74
N GLU A 117 6.67 16.29 -5.23
CA GLU A 117 7.70 16.25 -4.18
C GLU A 117 7.14 16.76 -2.84
N TRP A 118 5.85 16.50 -2.61
CA TRP A 118 5.08 16.86 -1.42
C TRP A 118 4.11 15.74 -1.06
N GLY A 119 3.94 15.54 0.25
CA GLY A 119 3.17 14.44 0.80
C GLY A 119 3.94 13.74 1.92
N THR A 120 3.61 12.48 2.17
CA THR A 120 4.32 11.62 3.13
C THR A 120 4.15 10.17 2.70
N LEU A 121 5.25 9.42 2.71
CA LEU A 121 5.29 7.99 2.48
C LEU A 121 5.48 7.28 3.83
N HIS A 122 4.56 6.37 4.14
CA HIS A 122 4.70 5.47 5.29
C HIS A 122 4.81 4.04 4.77
N HIS A 123 5.76 3.29 5.33
CA HIS A 123 6.03 1.88 5.09
C HIS A 123 6.08 1.22 6.47
N ALA A 124 4.92 1.06 7.09
CA ALA A 124 4.80 0.78 8.51
C ALA A 124 4.12 -0.56 8.77
N MET A 125 4.26 -1.07 9.99
CA MET A 125 3.90 -2.41 10.36
C MET A 125 3.67 -2.54 11.90
N LYS A 126 3.24 -3.70 12.41
CA LYS A 126 2.85 -3.99 13.83
C LYS A 126 3.77 -5.02 14.50
N SER A 127 4.34 -4.71 15.66
CA SER A 127 5.46 -5.49 16.18
C SER A 127 5.10 -6.89 16.73
N GLY A 128 6.01 -7.83 16.49
CA GLY A 128 5.96 -9.25 16.85
C GLY A 128 7.10 -10.03 16.17
N GLY A 129 7.67 -11.00 16.89
CA GLY A 129 8.85 -11.75 16.42
C GLY A 129 10.15 -10.93 16.42
N GLU A 130 11.18 -11.45 15.75
CA GLU A 130 12.39 -10.68 15.42
C GLU A 130 12.14 -9.83 14.18
N ILE A 131 12.61 -8.58 14.20
CA ILE A 131 12.35 -7.62 13.13
C ILE A 131 13.49 -6.63 13.05
N THR A 132 13.84 -6.27 11.82
CA THR A 132 14.99 -5.42 11.55
C THR A 132 14.72 -4.49 10.37
N TYR A 133 15.20 -3.24 10.45
CA TYR A 133 15.02 -2.22 9.41
C TYR A 133 16.37 -1.69 8.89
N LYS A 134 16.35 -0.98 7.75
CA LYS A 134 17.50 -0.23 7.23
C LYS A 134 17.03 0.90 6.32
N ILE A 135 17.62 2.09 6.45
CA ILE A 135 17.44 3.21 5.50
C ILE A 135 18.81 3.49 4.85
N ALA A 136 18.99 2.98 3.64
CA ALA A 136 20.20 3.08 2.83
C ALA A 136 19.86 2.98 1.33
N GLU A 137 20.87 2.92 0.47
CA GLU A 137 20.69 2.61 -0.96
C GLU A 137 20.12 1.18 -1.15
N ASP A 138 19.25 1.00 -2.15
CA ASP A 138 18.57 -0.28 -2.44
C ASP A 138 19.58 -1.43 -2.60
N SER A 139 20.69 -1.20 -3.33
CA SER A 139 21.78 -2.17 -3.50
C SER A 139 22.37 -2.66 -2.16
N VAL A 140 22.53 -1.75 -1.19
CA VAL A 140 23.07 -2.06 0.15
C VAL A 140 22.04 -2.80 1.00
N VAL A 141 20.77 -2.39 0.97
CA VAL A 141 19.69 -3.05 1.72
C VAL A 141 19.46 -4.48 1.23
N LEU A 142 19.39 -4.66 -0.10
CA LEU A 142 19.18 -5.97 -0.72
C LEU A 142 20.39 -6.90 -0.52
N GLN A 143 21.63 -6.38 -0.55
CA GLN A 143 22.83 -7.18 -0.23
C GLN A 143 22.86 -7.61 1.23
N THR A 144 22.62 -6.71 2.20
CA THR A 144 22.57 -7.07 3.63
C THR A 144 21.55 -8.19 3.85
N PHE A 145 20.30 -8.02 3.40
CA PHE A 145 19.27 -9.05 3.59
C PHE A 145 19.61 -10.37 2.89
N LYS A 146 20.15 -10.35 1.66
CA LYS A 146 20.52 -11.55 0.92
C LYS A 146 21.57 -12.40 1.64
N PHE A 147 22.55 -11.77 2.29
CA PHE A 147 23.67 -12.48 2.94
C PHE A 147 23.42 -12.81 4.41
N GLU A 148 22.62 -12.00 5.12
CA GLU A 148 22.42 -12.12 6.57
C GLU A 148 21.02 -12.63 6.95
N GLY A 149 20.04 -12.58 6.04
CA GLY A 149 18.62 -12.88 6.31
C GLY A 149 17.90 -11.83 7.17
N VAL A 150 18.63 -10.81 7.64
CA VAL A 150 18.18 -9.73 8.52
C VAL A 150 18.76 -8.39 8.04
N LEU A 151 18.47 -7.31 8.77
CA LEU A 151 19.04 -5.97 8.57
C LEU A 151 19.71 -5.46 9.86
N ASP A 152 20.53 -4.42 9.73
CA ASP A 152 21.43 -3.93 10.80
C ASP A 152 20.85 -2.81 11.68
N ASN A 153 19.56 -2.50 11.52
CA ASN A 153 18.84 -1.45 12.28
C ASN A 153 19.42 -0.04 12.12
N GLN A 154 20.10 0.24 10.98
CA GLN A 154 20.71 1.54 10.71
C GLN A 154 19.85 2.49 9.88
N THR A 155 19.74 3.73 10.35
CA THR A 155 19.24 4.87 9.56
C THR A 155 20.43 5.70 9.07
N ILE A 156 20.93 5.44 7.86
CA ILE A 156 22.06 6.17 7.29
C ILE A 156 21.63 7.56 6.77
N PHE A 157 20.33 7.75 6.55
CA PHE A 157 19.69 9.03 6.26
C PHE A 157 18.60 9.36 7.29
N VAL A 158 18.34 10.67 7.48
CA VAL A 158 17.35 11.19 8.45
C VAL A 158 15.95 10.64 8.11
N PRO A 159 15.19 10.10 9.09
CA PRO A 159 14.12 9.14 8.79
C PRO A 159 12.81 9.76 8.29
N LEU A 160 12.19 9.09 7.32
CA LEU A 160 10.74 8.82 7.39
C LEU A 160 10.53 7.59 8.27
N MET A 161 9.46 7.57 9.07
CA MET A 161 9.20 6.51 10.05
C MET A 161 8.82 5.18 9.38
N ILE A 162 9.42 4.09 9.87
CA ILE A 162 9.21 2.69 9.46
C ILE A 162 9.32 1.82 10.72
N ASP A 163 8.37 0.91 10.96
CA ASP A 163 8.45 -0.09 12.03
C ASP A 163 7.52 -1.30 11.76
N CYS A 164 8.07 -2.45 11.29
CA CYS A 164 8.01 -3.82 11.87
C CYS A 164 6.70 -4.46 12.52
N GLN A 165 5.93 -5.53 12.09
CA GLN A 165 5.62 -6.36 10.87
C GLN A 165 4.09 -6.36 10.42
N PHE A 166 3.68 -6.66 9.17
CA PHE A 166 2.40 -6.34 8.44
C PHE A 166 2.41 -5.01 7.65
N LEU A 167 2.51 -5.01 6.32
CA LEU A 167 2.88 -3.78 5.62
C LEU A 167 1.72 -2.83 5.27
N ALA A 168 1.55 -1.74 6.01
CA ALA A 168 0.79 -0.57 5.61
C ALA A 168 1.62 0.31 4.66
N SER A 169 1.26 0.35 3.38
CA SER A 169 1.88 1.25 2.39
C SER A 169 0.97 2.42 2.02
N ARG A 170 1.53 3.64 2.02
CA ARG A 170 0.83 4.90 1.81
C ARG A 170 1.66 5.84 0.92
N ALA A 171 1.16 6.20 -0.25
CA ALA A 171 1.66 7.36 -1.01
C ALA A 171 0.58 8.45 -1.07
N THR A 172 0.60 9.44 -0.16
CA THR A 172 -0.29 10.62 -0.30
C THR A 172 0.31 11.60 -1.30
N LEU A 173 0.20 11.25 -2.58
CA LEU A 173 0.27 12.21 -3.68
C LEU A 173 -1.05 12.99 -3.69
N ALA A 174 -0.98 14.32 -3.62
CA ALA A 174 -2.12 15.19 -3.84
C ALA A 174 -2.07 15.78 -5.27
N PRO A 175 -3.20 16.26 -5.84
CA PRO A 175 -3.40 16.22 -7.30
C PRO A 175 -2.43 17.07 -8.11
N SER A 176 -1.59 16.40 -8.91
CA SER A 176 -0.72 17.02 -9.92
C SER A 176 -1.47 17.33 -11.21
N GLU A 177 -2.19 18.45 -11.24
CA GLU A 177 -2.49 19.11 -12.52
C GLU A 177 -2.72 20.62 -12.36
N ARG A 178 -2.20 21.41 -13.31
CA ARG A 178 -2.34 22.88 -13.31
C ARG A 178 -3.73 23.41 -13.69
N ARG A 179 -4.77 22.56 -13.60
CA ARG A 179 -6.14 23.03 -13.46
C ARG A 179 -6.42 23.25 -11.97
N ARG A 180 -6.64 24.50 -11.58
CA ARG A 180 -7.45 24.79 -10.40
C ARG A 180 -8.77 24.02 -10.56
N ILE A 181 -9.00 23.00 -9.75
CA ILE A 181 -10.33 22.85 -9.17
C ILE A 181 -10.45 24.08 -8.26
N PRO A 182 -11.32 25.06 -8.56
CA PRO A 182 -11.47 26.22 -7.71
C PRO A 182 -12.34 25.80 -6.53
N LEU A 183 -11.72 25.11 -5.57
CA LEU A 183 -12.31 24.86 -4.25
C LEU A 183 -12.40 26.23 -3.56
N SER A 184 -13.55 26.90 -3.73
CA SER A 184 -13.82 28.24 -3.21
C SER A 184 -14.19 28.22 -1.71
N GLY A 185 -13.52 27.36 -0.95
CA GLY A 185 -13.69 27.14 0.47
C GLY A 185 -12.58 26.20 0.96
N ASN A 186 -12.19 26.34 2.23
CA ASN A 186 -11.18 25.47 2.81
C ASN A 186 -11.76 24.05 2.91
N ARG A 187 -10.97 23.04 2.52
CA ARG A 187 -11.33 21.64 2.63
C ARG A 187 -10.16 20.83 3.13
N SER A 188 -10.43 19.70 3.76
CA SER A 188 -9.39 18.77 4.21
C SER A 188 -9.80 17.32 4.00
N LEU A 189 -8.82 16.41 4.03
CA LEU A 189 -9.06 14.97 3.89
C LEU A 189 -9.99 14.48 4.99
N PHE A 190 -11.01 13.71 4.62
CA PHE A 190 -12.12 13.35 5.52
C PHE A 190 -11.62 12.63 6.78
N TYR A 191 -10.81 11.58 6.64
CA TYR A 191 -10.22 10.87 7.79
C TYR A 191 -9.50 11.83 8.75
N LYS A 192 -8.56 12.66 8.30
CA LYS A 192 -7.78 13.55 9.19
C LYS A 192 -8.66 14.48 10.02
N THR A 193 -9.68 15.05 9.39
CA THR A 193 -10.54 16.07 10.00
C THR A 193 -11.54 15.45 10.98
N VAL A 194 -12.12 14.30 10.64
CA VAL A 194 -13.18 13.65 11.43
C VAL A 194 -12.63 12.79 12.57
N THR A 195 -11.52 12.06 12.34
CA THR A 195 -10.93 11.16 13.35
C THR A 195 -10.21 11.88 14.48
N ARG A 196 -9.75 13.12 14.25
CA ARG A 196 -8.82 13.84 15.13
C ARG A 196 -7.49 13.10 15.37
N TYR A 197 -7.02 12.27 14.44
CA TYR A 197 -5.64 11.78 14.47
C TYR A 197 -4.66 12.95 14.21
N HIS A 198 -4.18 13.58 15.30
CA HIS A 198 -3.19 14.66 15.27
C HIS A 198 -1.78 14.16 14.91
N ASN A 199 -1.55 12.85 14.92
CA ASN A 199 -0.31 12.19 14.53
C ASN A 199 -0.66 10.99 13.63
N ASP A 200 0.00 10.88 12.48
CA ASP A 200 -0.18 9.75 11.54
C ASP A 200 0.17 8.40 12.19
N MET A 201 1.03 8.38 13.22
CA MET A 201 1.43 7.15 13.92
C MET A 201 0.25 6.42 14.58
N PHE A 202 -0.71 7.14 15.17
CA PHE A 202 -1.91 6.51 15.75
C PHE A 202 -2.83 5.96 14.66
N LEU A 203 -3.01 6.68 13.56
CA LEU A 203 -3.73 6.18 12.39
C LEU A 203 -3.10 4.91 11.79
N ILE A 204 -1.76 4.82 11.82
CA ILE A 204 -1.02 3.61 11.40
C ILE A 204 -1.32 2.43 12.33
N VAL A 205 -1.20 2.61 13.65
CA VAL A 205 -1.47 1.54 14.63
C VAL A 205 -2.92 1.07 14.53
N ASP A 206 -3.89 1.99 14.56
CA ASP A 206 -5.32 1.67 14.50
C ASP A 206 -5.73 1.01 13.18
N PHE A 207 -5.03 1.30 12.07
CA PHE A 207 -5.21 0.59 10.80
C PHE A 207 -4.60 -0.82 10.86
N LEU A 208 -3.37 -0.96 11.33
CA LEU A 208 -2.71 -2.27 11.44
C LEU A 208 -3.43 -3.24 12.39
N ASP A 209 -4.05 -2.73 13.46
CA ASP A 209 -4.87 -3.52 14.37
C ASP A 209 -6.21 -3.97 13.74
N ASP A 210 -6.79 -3.19 12.82
CA ASP A 210 -8.02 -3.52 12.09
C ASP A 210 -7.79 -4.55 10.95
N PHE A 211 -6.56 -5.00 10.67
CA PHE A 211 -6.24 -5.88 9.54
C PHE A 211 -7.13 -7.14 9.44
N ALA A 212 -7.36 -7.82 10.57
CA ALA A 212 -8.15 -9.06 10.58
C ALA A 212 -9.62 -8.80 10.21
N ASP A 213 -10.24 -7.78 10.82
CA ASP A 213 -11.62 -7.40 10.52
C ASP A 213 -11.73 -6.78 9.12
N ALA A 214 -10.73 -6.01 8.66
CA ALA A 214 -10.67 -5.46 7.32
C ALA A 214 -10.58 -6.56 6.25
N SER A 215 -9.75 -7.58 6.46
CA SER A 215 -9.69 -8.75 5.57
C SER A 215 -11.02 -9.53 5.57
N SER A 216 -11.68 -9.67 6.72
CA SER A 216 -13.01 -10.31 6.79
C SER A 216 -14.08 -9.51 6.03
N ARG A 217 -14.14 -8.18 6.21
CA ARG A 217 -15.08 -7.29 5.49
C ARG A 217 -14.81 -7.31 3.98
N ALA A 218 -13.54 -7.28 3.59
CA ALA A 218 -13.07 -7.37 2.22
C ALA A 218 -13.51 -8.69 1.55
N GLN A 219 -13.22 -9.84 2.16
CA GLN A 219 -13.66 -11.15 1.65
C GLN A 219 -15.19 -11.25 1.51
N GLN A 220 -15.97 -10.72 2.46
CA GLN A 220 -17.43 -10.70 2.38
C GLN A 220 -17.94 -9.83 1.22
N LEU A 221 -17.29 -8.69 0.96
CA LEU A 221 -17.62 -7.81 -0.18
C LEU A 221 -17.23 -8.46 -1.51
N ASP A 222 -16.03 -9.04 -1.60
CA ASP A 222 -15.52 -9.75 -2.78
C ASP A 222 -16.47 -10.90 -3.17
N LEU A 223 -16.82 -11.76 -2.21
CA LEU A 223 -17.74 -12.89 -2.40
C LEU A 223 -19.09 -12.42 -2.93
N ARG A 224 -19.65 -11.35 -2.37
CA ARG A 224 -20.92 -10.80 -2.81
C ARG A 224 -20.86 -10.26 -4.24
N ILE A 225 -19.83 -9.47 -4.57
CA ILE A 225 -19.67 -8.89 -5.91
C ILE A 225 -19.47 -10.00 -6.95
N LEU A 226 -18.65 -11.01 -6.66
CA LEU A 226 -18.40 -12.14 -7.55
C LEU A 226 -19.63 -13.05 -7.71
N GLN A 227 -20.40 -13.26 -6.65
CA GLN A 227 -21.68 -13.98 -6.70
C GLN A 227 -22.71 -13.24 -7.55
N ASP A 228 -22.93 -11.95 -7.28
CA ASP A 228 -23.91 -11.12 -7.98
C ASP A 228 -23.55 -10.99 -9.47
N ALA A 229 -22.28 -10.71 -9.81
CA ALA A 229 -21.79 -10.71 -11.20
C ALA A 229 -21.87 -12.09 -11.87
N GLY A 230 -21.63 -13.16 -11.11
CA GLY A 230 -21.72 -14.55 -11.55
C GLY A 230 -23.12 -14.96 -12.01
N THR A 231 -24.18 -14.32 -11.49
CA THR A 231 -25.56 -14.52 -11.98
C THR A 231 -25.77 -14.07 -13.43
N VAL A 232 -24.99 -13.08 -13.89
CA VAL A 232 -25.05 -12.53 -15.25
C VAL A 232 -24.04 -13.23 -16.16
N SER A 233 -22.78 -13.31 -15.74
CA SER A 233 -21.73 -14.06 -16.45
C SER A 233 -20.48 -14.20 -15.58
N ARG A 234 -19.91 -15.41 -15.52
CA ARG A 234 -18.61 -15.65 -14.88
C ARG A 234 -17.49 -14.75 -15.43
N LYS A 235 -17.52 -14.39 -16.73
CA LYS A 235 -16.55 -13.48 -17.35
C LYS A 235 -16.72 -12.01 -16.97
N LEU A 236 -17.81 -11.64 -16.30
CA LEU A 236 -18.01 -10.28 -15.77
C LEU A 236 -17.47 -10.13 -14.35
N GLY A 237 -17.27 -11.22 -13.59
CA GLY A 237 -16.71 -11.16 -12.24
C GLY A 237 -15.37 -10.43 -12.19
N ASP A 238 -14.42 -10.84 -13.03
CA ASP A 238 -13.07 -10.26 -13.14
C ASP A 238 -13.12 -8.78 -13.55
N VAL A 239 -13.99 -8.45 -14.52
CA VAL A 239 -14.15 -7.08 -15.07
C VAL A 239 -14.78 -6.14 -14.04
N VAL A 240 -15.83 -6.60 -13.34
CA VAL A 240 -16.47 -5.85 -12.25
C VAL A 240 -15.52 -5.67 -11.08
N SER A 241 -14.70 -6.69 -10.77
CA SER A 241 -13.67 -6.62 -9.72
C SER A 241 -12.64 -5.53 -10.04
N LEU A 242 -12.03 -5.57 -11.22
CA LEU A 242 -11.05 -4.58 -11.65
C LEU A 242 -11.65 -3.17 -11.73
N ALA A 243 -12.87 -3.02 -12.26
CA ALA A 243 -13.55 -1.73 -12.31
C ALA A 243 -13.87 -1.18 -10.90
N THR A 244 -14.28 -2.04 -9.96
CA THR A 244 -14.56 -1.65 -8.58
C THR A 244 -13.28 -1.17 -7.89
N ALA A 245 -12.18 -1.93 -8.01
CA ALA A 245 -10.87 -1.53 -7.49
C ALA A 245 -10.40 -0.18 -8.07
N GLN A 246 -10.56 0.04 -9.38
CA GLN A 246 -10.19 1.29 -10.04
C GLN A 246 -11.03 2.50 -9.59
N VAL A 247 -12.35 2.32 -9.38
CA VAL A 247 -13.23 3.38 -8.90
C VAL A 247 -12.87 3.75 -7.46
N TYR A 248 -12.91 2.80 -6.52
CA TYR A 248 -12.68 3.12 -5.11
C TYR A 248 -11.22 3.55 -4.84
N GLY A 249 -10.23 2.94 -5.50
CA GLY A 249 -8.83 3.34 -5.43
C GLY A 249 -8.50 4.70 -6.07
N SER A 250 -9.44 5.34 -6.78
CA SER A 250 -9.27 6.68 -7.34
C SER A 250 -10.16 7.76 -6.71
N ILE A 251 -10.94 7.41 -5.68
CA ILE A 251 -11.78 8.35 -4.90
C ILE A 251 -10.99 8.98 -3.75
N GLN A 252 -11.13 10.30 -3.61
CA GLN A 252 -10.65 11.10 -2.48
C GLN A 252 -11.84 11.81 -1.81
N VAL A 253 -12.14 11.45 -0.57
CA VAL A 253 -13.20 12.08 0.23
C VAL A 253 -12.65 13.26 1.03
N THR A 254 -13.35 14.39 0.99
CA THR A 254 -12.99 15.64 1.67
C THR A 254 -14.18 16.25 2.41
N VAL A 255 -13.92 16.98 3.49
CA VAL A 255 -14.93 17.75 4.25
C VAL A 255 -14.59 19.24 4.26
N GLY A 256 -15.61 20.10 4.36
CA GLY A 256 -15.46 21.55 4.49
C GLY A 256 -14.89 21.98 5.85
N THR A 257 -13.91 22.87 5.82
CA THR A 257 -13.19 23.36 7.01
C THR A 257 -13.19 24.88 7.14
N ASP A 258 -12.88 25.36 8.34
CA ASP A 258 -12.62 26.78 8.58
C ASP A 258 -11.24 27.19 8.05
N LEU A 259 -10.88 28.47 8.22
CA LEU A 259 -9.57 29.02 7.83
C LEU A 259 -8.39 28.46 8.66
N SER A 260 -8.65 27.70 9.72
CA SER A 260 -7.67 27.03 10.58
C SER A 260 -7.60 25.51 10.36
N GLY A 261 -8.38 24.96 9.43
CA GLY A 261 -8.44 23.54 9.13
C GLY A 261 -9.38 22.71 10.04
N ASN A 262 -10.12 23.35 10.94
CA ASN A 262 -11.09 22.65 11.79
C ASN A 262 -12.35 22.27 11.01
N LEU A 263 -13.01 21.21 11.45
CA LEU A 263 -14.31 20.75 10.94
C LEU A 263 -15.36 21.87 11.06
N PHE A 264 -15.79 22.45 9.94
CA PHE A 264 -16.75 23.56 9.91
C PHE A 264 -18.18 23.09 9.59
N ASN A 265 -18.32 22.08 8.74
CA ASN A 265 -19.61 21.50 8.41
C ASN A 265 -19.48 20.01 8.05
N GLU A 266 -19.93 19.12 8.94
CA GLU A 266 -19.97 17.66 8.72
C GLU A 266 -20.86 17.23 7.56
N SER A 267 -21.82 18.06 7.13
CA SER A 267 -22.66 17.80 5.96
C SER A 267 -22.05 18.27 4.64
N ASP A 268 -20.96 19.06 4.67
CA ASP A 268 -20.24 19.48 3.47
C ASP A 268 -19.18 18.43 3.09
N VAL A 269 -19.63 17.27 2.64
CA VAL A 269 -18.78 16.17 2.16
C VAL A 269 -18.74 16.16 0.64
N MET A 270 -17.53 16.08 0.07
CA MET A 270 -17.32 15.96 -1.38
C MET A 270 -16.34 14.83 -1.67
N ALA A 271 -16.74 13.94 -2.56
CA ALA A 271 -15.86 12.94 -3.18
C ALA A 271 -15.35 13.46 -4.52
N PHE A 272 -14.04 13.43 -4.71
CA PHE A 272 -13.38 13.68 -5.99
C PHE A 272 -12.85 12.36 -6.54
N MET A 273 -12.87 12.18 -7.86
CA MET A 273 -12.35 10.99 -8.52
C MET A 273 -11.48 11.42 -9.70
N LYS A 274 -10.30 10.80 -9.88
CA LYS A 274 -9.49 11.04 -11.07
C LYS A 274 -10.26 10.56 -12.30
N ASN A 275 -10.31 11.34 -13.37
CA ASN A 275 -10.94 10.85 -14.60
C ASN A 275 -10.06 9.75 -15.23
N ILE A 276 -10.51 8.51 -15.11
CA ILE A 276 -9.90 7.30 -15.67
C ILE A 276 -10.48 6.90 -17.04
N GLY A 277 -11.48 7.62 -17.55
CA GLY A 277 -12.19 7.30 -18.79
C GLY A 277 -12.34 8.50 -19.74
N GLY A 278 -11.58 8.50 -20.83
CA GLY A 278 -11.61 9.59 -21.82
C GLY A 278 -11.44 9.11 -23.25
N LEU A 279 -12.54 8.68 -23.89
CA LEU A 279 -12.59 8.67 -25.35
C LEU A 279 -12.46 10.13 -25.82
N LYS A 280 -11.37 10.44 -26.53
CA LYS A 280 -11.32 11.67 -27.34
C LYS A 280 -12.37 11.52 -28.44
N THR A 281 -13.48 12.24 -28.30
CA THR A 281 -14.34 12.57 -29.45
C THR A 281 -13.45 13.26 -30.49
N LYS A 282 -13.39 12.67 -31.69
CA LYS A 282 -12.62 13.21 -32.82
C LYS A 282 -13.27 14.49 -33.36
#